data_AF-A0ABD5TZW5-F1
#
_entry.id   AF-A0ABD5TZW5-F1
#
_cell.length_a   1.000
_cell.length_b   1.000
_cell.length_c   1.000
_cell.angle_alpha   90.00
_cell.angle_beta   90.00
_cell.angle_gamma   90.00
#
_symmetry.space_group_name_H-M   'P 1'
#
loop_
_entity.id
_entity.type
_entity.pdbx_description
1 polymer ?
#
loop_
_entity_poly.entity_id
_entity_poly.type
_entity_poly.pdbx_seq_one_letter_code
_entity_poly.pdbx_strand_id
1 'polypeptide(L)'
;MVGGTLRDIREHVEALSAEDGPYAVVCGRTGREPVPAAGVRFGDRESAAEAAEASSEYRSVLRRYDPQVQYLEPLVHEVSDGPVGPLASESDDVRARYFSFCHDVAGAVFEALSATGHREVESATMETYLTLAEVVSDRDDFCLTMLWSMMSELDVRLGPGRQATVVRSAADMLGSPAVESAANSPVEATMRRLSSSSFVGDYRVVPCPDGDAWEISFGDYALAERTGRLPTLPLAVDLVRRVPDRPVRFTDATALSDCRWRVRVEMDRDPEGLTSLTASDDGYLNDPDYCL
;
A
#
# COMPACT_ATOMS: atom_id res chain seq x y z
N MET A 1 12.75 24.77 23.28
CA MET A 1 13.35 23.70 22.45
C MET A 1 12.40 23.50 21.28
N VAL A 2 12.72 24.06 20.12
CA VAL A 2 11.84 24.00 18.94
C VAL A 2 12.18 22.69 18.23
N GLY A 3 11.39 21.64 18.46
CA GLY A 3 11.49 20.43 17.65
C GLY A 3 11.20 20.79 16.20
N GLY A 4 12.05 20.32 15.28
CA GLY A 4 11.90 20.59 13.84
C GLY A 4 10.53 20.13 13.34
N THR A 5 10.00 20.80 12.33
CA THR A 5 8.83 20.29 11.61
C THR A 5 9.20 18.96 10.92
N LEU A 6 8.21 18.13 10.57
CA LEU A 6 8.46 16.87 9.84
C LEU A 6 9.30 17.11 8.57
N ARG A 7 9.07 18.24 7.89
CA ARG A 7 9.85 18.69 6.74
C ARG A 7 11.31 18.93 7.10
N ASP A 8 11.58 19.67 8.18
CA ASP A 8 12.96 19.99 8.59
C ASP A 8 13.75 18.72 8.97
N ILE A 9 13.09 17.75 9.62
CA ILE A 9 13.70 16.47 9.97
C ILE A 9 14.00 15.64 8.70
N ARG A 10 13.13 15.69 7.68
CA ARG A 10 13.36 15.03 6.40
C ARG A 10 14.53 15.66 5.64
N GLU A 11 14.55 16.98 5.53
CA GLU A 11 15.65 17.75 4.91
C GLU A 11 16.99 17.45 5.59
N HIS A 12 16.98 17.27 6.92
CA HIS A 12 18.17 16.87 7.66
C HIS A 12 18.65 15.45 7.30
N VAL A 13 17.76 14.47 7.20
CA VAL A 13 18.13 13.09 6.78
C VAL A 13 18.64 13.05 5.34
N GLU A 14 18.03 13.83 4.44
CA GLU A 14 18.49 13.96 3.05
C GLU A 14 19.89 14.59 2.96
N ALA A 15 20.19 15.59 3.80
CA ALA A 15 21.50 16.24 3.84
C ALA A 15 22.64 15.31 4.31
N LEU A 16 22.32 14.24 5.04
CA LEU A 16 23.27 13.21 5.47
C LEU A 16 23.52 12.12 4.41
N SER A 17 22.75 12.13 3.32
CA SER A 17 22.77 11.06 2.33
C SER A 17 24.04 11.05 1.45
N ALA A 18 24.34 9.87 0.91
CA ALA A 18 25.35 9.63 -0.11
C ALA A 18 24.78 8.71 -1.20
N GLU A 19 25.15 8.92 -2.47
CA GLU A 19 24.54 8.21 -3.62
C GLU A 19 24.62 6.67 -3.50
N ASP A 20 25.77 6.13 -3.10
CA ASP A 20 26.01 4.68 -2.97
C ASP A 20 26.69 4.34 -1.63
N GLY A 21 26.24 4.98 -0.56
CA GLY A 21 26.77 4.77 0.79
C GLY A 21 26.62 3.32 1.26
N PRO A 22 27.63 2.72 1.94
CA PRO A 22 27.57 1.34 2.40
C PRO A 22 26.63 1.14 3.60
N TYR A 23 26.06 2.21 4.15
CA TYR A 23 25.16 2.16 5.29
C TYR A 23 23.72 2.53 4.92
N ALA A 24 22.77 1.85 5.55
CA ALA A 24 21.35 2.15 5.51
C ALA A 24 20.78 2.20 6.93
N VAL A 25 19.58 2.74 7.09
CA VAL A 25 18.85 2.71 8.36
C VAL A 25 17.69 1.74 8.22
N VAL A 26 17.65 0.72 9.08
CA VAL A 26 16.60 -0.30 9.10
C VAL A 26 15.97 -0.38 10.48
N CYS A 27 14.70 -0.74 10.56
CA CYS A 27 14.07 -1.08 11.82
C CYS A 27 14.56 -2.46 12.26
N GLY A 28 15.20 -2.57 13.43
CA GLY A 28 15.68 -3.86 13.95
C GLY A 28 14.60 -4.93 14.10
N ARG A 29 13.35 -4.50 14.33
CA ARG A 29 12.19 -5.40 14.51
C ARG A 29 11.62 -5.90 13.19
N THR A 30 11.56 -5.06 12.16
CA THR A 30 10.86 -5.39 10.90
C THR A 30 11.79 -5.63 9.72
N GLY A 31 13.08 -5.30 9.85
CA GLY A 31 14.06 -5.32 8.76
C GLY A 31 13.80 -4.26 7.68
N ARG A 32 12.76 -3.42 7.82
CA ARG A 32 12.36 -2.41 6.83
C ARG A 32 12.97 -1.06 7.13
N GLU A 33 13.32 -0.32 6.08
CA GLU A 33 13.82 1.05 6.20
C GLU A 33 12.67 2.00 6.60
N PRO A 34 12.78 2.72 7.74
CA PRO A 34 11.73 3.62 8.20
C PRO A 34 11.80 4.99 7.50
N VAL A 35 10.65 5.59 7.19
CA VAL A 35 10.60 7.00 6.76
C VAL A 35 11.10 7.90 7.91
N PRO A 36 11.95 8.92 7.63
CA PRO A 36 12.35 9.41 6.29
C PRO A 36 13.60 8.75 5.68
N ALA A 37 14.25 7.79 6.34
CA ALA A 37 15.46 7.13 5.82
C ALA A 37 15.20 6.00 4.80
N ALA A 38 13.94 5.81 4.38
CA ALA A 38 13.57 4.79 3.40
C ALA A 38 14.16 5.13 2.02
N GLY A 39 14.91 4.20 1.44
CA GLY A 39 15.63 4.34 0.17
C GLY A 39 16.93 5.14 0.27
N VAL A 40 17.27 5.67 1.46
CA VAL A 40 18.43 6.55 1.64
C VAL A 40 19.67 5.74 2.01
N ARG A 41 20.84 6.17 1.53
CA ARG A 41 22.15 5.58 1.81
C ARG A 41 23.08 6.60 2.45
N PHE A 42 24.01 6.13 3.26
CA PHE A 42 24.91 6.98 4.06
C PHE A 42 26.37 6.55 3.87
N GLY A 43 27.26 7.52 3.72
CA GLY A 43 28.67 7.28 3.44
C GLY A 43 29.44 6.66 4.60
N ASP A 44 29.00 6.91 5.84
CA ASP A 44 29.63 6.45 7.06
C ASP A 44 28.59 6.11 8.15
N ARG A 45 29.06 5.39 9.18
CA ARG A 45 28.23 4.90 10.28
C ARG A 45 27.71 6.02 11.18
N GLU A 46 28.41 7.15 11.26
CA GLU A 46 28.04 8.29 12.10
C GLU A 46 26.86 9.03 11.48
N SER A 47 26.93 9.37 10.19
CA SER A 47 25.84 9.93 9.41
C SER A 47 24.59 9.03 9.42
N ALA A 48 24.78 7.71 9.31
CA ALA A 48 23.67 6.76 9.42
C ALA A 48 23.05 6.72 10.83
N ALA A 49 23.85 6.87 11.89
CA ALA A 49 23.36 6.90 13.26
C ALA A 49 22.55 8.17 13.53
N GLU A 50 23.03 9.32 13.05
CA GLU A 50 22.31 10.59 13.12
C GLU A 50 20.97 10.50 12.36
N ALA A 51 20.95 9.88 11.18
CA ALA A 51 19.72 9.63 10.44
C ALA A 51 18.75 8.67 11.15
N ALA A 52 19.26 7.68 11.90
CA ALA A 52 18.44 6.79 12.72
C ALA A 52 17.78 7.51 13.90
N GLU A 53 18.50 8.42 14.55
CA GLU A 53 17.95 9.31 15.59
C GLU A 53 16.91 10.27 15.02
N ALA A 54 17.22 10.94 13.92
CA ALA A 54 16.28 11.82 13.21
C ALA A 54 15.01 11.06 12.77
N SER A 55 15.14 9.81 12.33
CA SER A 55 13.99 8.95 12.00
C SER A 55 13.15 8.61 13.23
N SER A 56 13.78 8.43 14.39
CA SER A 56 13.07 8.22 15.66
C SER A 56 12.30 9.47 16.09
N GLU A 57 12.91 10.66 15.94
CA GLU A 57 12.26 11.94 16.19
C GLU A 57 11.10 12.18 15.22
N TYR A 58 11.30 11.95 13.92
CA TYR A 58 10.27 12.06 12.88
C TYR A 58 9.01 11.28 13.27
N ARG A 59 9.18 10.01 13.67
CA ARG A 59 8.07 9.15 14.10
C ARG A 59 7.43 9.62 15.42
N SER A 60 8.22 10.14 16.35
CA SER A 60 7.70 10.76 17.57
C SER A 60 6.81 11.97 17.26
N VAL A 61 7.25 12.81 16.33
CA VAL A 61 6.48 13.96 15.85
C VAL A 61 5.21 13.50 15.13
N LEU A 62 5.29 12.48 14.26
CA LEU A 62 4.13 11.90 13.58
C LEU A 62 3.08 11.36 14.55
N ARG A 63 3.49 10.73 15.66
CA ARG A 63 2.57 10.19 16.67
C ARG A 63 1.69 11.24 17.36
N ARG A 64 2.07 12.51 17.28
CA ARG A 64 1.21 13.62 17.74
C ARG A 64 -0.02 13.80 16.87
N TYR A 65 0.03 13.39 15.60
CA TYR A 65 -1.06 13.48 14.63
C TYR A 65 -1.76 12.13 14.43
N ASP A 66 -1.00 11.03 14.39
CA ASP A 66 -1.52 9.66 14.33
C ASP A 66 -0.94 8.79 15.46
N PRO A 67 -1.68 8.59 16.56
CA PRO A 67 -1.26 7.73 17.67
C PRO A 67 -1.02 6.25 17.29
N GLN A 68 -1.45 5.78 16.11
CA GLN A 68 -1.23 4.42 15.63
C GLN A 68 0.12 4.23 14.92
N VAL A 69 0.87 5.30 14.66
CA VAL A 69 2.20 5.22 14.04
C VAL A 69 3.12 4.31 14.87
N GLN A 70 3.52 3.19 14.25
CA GLN A 70 4.28 2.14 14.92
C GLN A 70 5.55 2.65 15.62
N TYR A 71 5.88 2.04 16.76
CA TYR A 71 7.20 2.18 17.37
C TYR A 71 8.19 1.33 16.58
N LEU A 72 8.99 1.99 15.76
CA LEU A 72 10.13 1.39 15.08
C LEU A 72 11.37 1.74 15.89
N GLU A 73 12.36 0.86 15.82
CA GLU A 73 13.68 1.05 16.41
C GLU A 73 14.68 1.14 15.25
N PRO A 74 14.89 2.35 14.68
CA PRO A 74 15.83 2.56 13.60
C PRO A 74 17.24 2.25 14.09
N LEU A 75 17.95 1.40 13.36
CA LEU A 75 19.32 0.97 13.62
C LEU A 75 20.14 1.15 12.36
N VAL A 76 21.43 1.42 12.54
CA VAL A 76 22.39 1.46 11.44
C VAL A 76 22.68 0.05 10.96
N HIS A 77 22.61 -0.15 9.65
CA HIS A 77 22.87 -1.41 8.98
C HIS A 77 23.91 -1.22 7.87
N GLU A 78 24.85 -2.16 7.75
CA GLU A 78 25.81 -2.17 6.64
C GLU A 78 25.25 -3.03 5.50
N VAL A 79 25.14 -2.48 4.30
CA VAL A 79 24.49 -3.15 3.14
C VAL A 79 25.22 -4.45 2.75
N SER A 80 26.52 -4.52 3.00
CA SER A 80 27.38 -5.69 2.80
C SER A 80 27.00 -6.90 3.67
N ASP A 81 26.38 -6.68 4.83
CA ASP A 81 25.93 -7.73 5.75
C ASP A 81 24.68 -8.48 5.25
N GLY A 82 24.17 -8.12 4.06
CA GLY A 82 22.95 -8.68 3.48
C GLY A 82 21.69 -8.12 4.14
N PRO A 83 20.48 -8.49 3.67
CA PRO A 83 19.24 -8.00 4.28
C PRO A 83 19.14 -8.45 5.75
N VAL A 84 18.89 -7.51 6.67
CA VAL A 84 18.54 -7.85 8.05
C VAL A 84 17.20 -8.59 8.03
N GLY A 85 17.26 -9.90 8.23
CA GLY A 85 16.07 -10.67 8.57
C GLY A 85 15.46 -10.10 9.85
N PRO A 86 14.12 -9.99 9.96
CA PRO A 86 13.46 -9.53 11.19
C PRO A 86 14.06 -10.24 12.41
N LEU A 87 14.65 -9.48 13.36
CA LEU A 87 15.22 -10.07 14.59
C LEU A 87 14.12 -10.61 15.52
N ALA A 88 12.91 -10.07 15.38
CA ALA A 88 11.71 -10.72 15.87
C ALA A 88 11.28 -11.73 14.81
N SER A 89 10.91 -12.95 15.21
CA SER A 89 9.92 -13.76 14.48
C SER A 89 8.94 -12.80 13.84
N GLU A 90 8.65 -12.92 12.54
CA GLU A 90 7.54 -12.18 11.91
C GLU A 90 6.43 -12.10 12.95
N SER A 91 5.97 -10.90 13.33
CA SER A 91 5.01 -10.84 14.41
C SER A 91 3.85 -11.76 14.02
N ASP A 92 3.64 -12.84 14.77
CA ASP A 92 2.45 -13.71 14.63
C ASP A 92 1.16 -12.89 14.84
N ASP A 93 1.30 -11.63 15.23
CA ASP A 93 0.28 -10.61 15.20
C ASP A 93 -0.14 -10.25 13.77
N VAL A 94 -1.09 -11.03 13.26
CA VAL A 94 -1.86 -10.78 12.03
C VAL A 94 -2.32 -9.33 11.93
N ARG A 95 -2.79 -8.74 13.05
CA ARG A 95 -3.30 -7.36 13.10
C ARG A 95 -2.22 -6.33 12.79
N ALA A 96 -0.98 -6.56 13.25
CA ALA A 96 0.13 -5.66 12.96
C ALA A 96 0.51 -5.66 11.46
N ARG A 97 0.47 -6.83 10.80
CA ARG A 97 0.74 -6.97 9.35
C ARG A 97 -0.34 -6.26 8.53
N TYR A 98 -1.58 -6.47 8.90
CA TYR A 98 -2.75 -5.82 8.31
C TYR A 98 -2.64 -4.28 8.37
N PHE A 99 -2.39 -3.72 9.55
CA PHE A 99 -2.24 -2.28 9.72
C PHE A 99 -1.04 -1.72 8.98
N SER A 100 0.09 -2.42 9.01
CA SER A 100 1.29 -2.04 8.27
C SER A 100 0.99 -1.90 6.78
N PHE A 101 0.30 -2.88 6.19
CA PHE A 101 -0.12 -2.82 4.80
C PHE A 101 -1.04 -1.63 4.50
N CYS A 102 -2.06 -1.41 5.33
CA CYS A 102 -2.99 -0.29 5.13
C CYS A 102 -2.29 1.07 5.21
N HIS A 103 -1.44 1.26 6.23
CA HIS A 103 -0.74 2.51 6.46
C HIS A 103 0.32 2.79 5.38
N ASP A 104 1.01 1.76 4.91
CA ASP A 104 1.96 1.88 3.81
C ASP A 104 1.26 2.40 2.55
N VAL A 105 0.15 1.76 2.15
CA VAL A 105 -0.62 2.15 0.95
C VAL A 105 -1.21 3.54 1.13
N ALA A 106 -1.85 3.82 2.27
CA ALA A 106 -2.46 5.12 2.53
C ALA A 106 -1.41 6.25 2.53
N GLY A 107 -0.28 6.05 3.22
CA GLY A 107 0.82 7.01 3.27
C GLY A 107 1.40 7.28 1.88
N ALA A 108 1.66 6.23 1.11
CA ALA A 108 2.18 6.35 -0.25
C ALA A 108 1.21 7.09 -1.18
N VAL A 109 -0.10 6.83 -1.09
CA VAL A 109 -1.11 7.53 -1.90
C VAL A 109 -1.22 9.00 -1.51
N PHE A 110 -1.17 9.35 -0.23
CA PHE A 110 -1.17 10.74 0.20
C PHE A 110 0.06 11.51 -0.30
N GLU A 111 1.24 10.93 -0.12
CA GLU A 111 2.48 11.52 -0.60
C GLU A 111 2.46 11.65 -2.13
N ALA A 112 1.91 10.66 -2.85
CA ALA A 112 1.73 10.72 -4.29
C ALA A 112 0.77 11.84 -4.72
N LEU A 113 -0.35 12.06 -4.02
CA LEU A 113 -1.26 13.17 -4.27
C LEU A 113 -0.55 14.53 -4.13
N SER A 114 0.29 14.67 -3.10
CA SER A 114 1.12 15.86 -2.89
C SER A 114 2.14 16.05 -4.01
N ALA A 115 2.93 15.01 -4.32
CA ALA A 115 3.99 15.03 -5.32
C ALA A 115 3.46 15.28 -6.76
N THR A 116 2.25 14.80 -7.07
CA THR A 116 1.62 14.96 -8.39
C THR A 116 0.75 16.22 -8.50
N GLY A 117 0.70 17.05 -7.46
CA GLY A 117 0.01 18.35 -7.47
C GLY A 117 -1.52 18.26 -7.33
N HIS A 118 -2.05 17.19 -6.73
CA HIS A 118 -3.48 16.93 -6.56
C HIS A 118 -4.00 17.34 -5.16
N ARG A 119 -3.63 18.55 -4.70
CA ARG A 119 -4.00 19.10 -3.38
C ARG A 119 -5.51 19.14 -3.12
N GLU A 120 -6.33 19.36 -4.15
CA GLU A 120 -7.80 19.34 -3.99
C GLU A 120 -8.32 17.94 -3.63
N VAL A 121 -7.73 16.88 -4.21
CA VAL A 121 -8.09 15.50 -3.92
C VAL A 121 -7.59 15.10 -2.53
N GLU A 122 -6.37 15.52 -2.17
CA GLU A 122 -5.80 15.35 -0.83
C GLU A 122 -6.72 15.96 0.25
N SER A 123 -7.13 17.22 0.05
CA SER A 123 -7.99 17.93 1.00
C SER A 123 -9.36 17.26 1.12
N ALA A 124 -9.97 16.91 -0.01
CA ALA A 124 -11.25 16.21 -0.02
C ALA A 124 -11.17 14.83 0.64
N THR A 125 -10.05 14.11 0.46
CA THR A 125 -9.82 12.82 1.13
C THR A 125 -9.85 12.98 2.64
N MET A 126 -9.16 13.98 3.17
CA MET A 126 -9.14 14.25 4.61
C MET A 126 -10.51 14.69 5.13
N GLU A 127 -11.25 15.52 4.39
CA GLU A 127 -12.61 15.93 4.76
C GLU A 127 -13.58 14.74 4.80
N THR A 128 -13.55 13.89 3.77
CA THR A 128 -14.36 12.66 3.70
C THR A 128 -13.97 11.69 4.82
N TYR A 129 -12.68 11.49 5.07
CA TYR A 129 -12.20 10.65 6.17
C TYR A 129 -12.67 11.16 7.53
N LEU A 130 -12.50 12.45 7.83
CA LEU A 130 -12.90 13.02 9.12
C LEU A 130 -14.41 12.87 9.33
N THR A 131 -15.21 13.08 8.29
CA THR A 131 -16.67 12.90 8.34
C THR A 131 -17.05 11.45 8.66
N LEU A 132 -16.39 10.47 8.04
CA LEU A 132 -16.67 9.05 8.28
C LEU A 132 -16.12 8.56 9.61
N ALA A 133 -14.95 9.05 10.03
CA ALA A 133 -14.32 8.68 11.28
C ALA A 133 -15.18 9.04 12.50
N GLU A 134 -16.08 10.02 12.40
CA GLU A 134 -17.02 10.36 13.49
C GLU A 134 -18.01 9.24 13.83
N VAL A 135 -18.31 8.35 12.87
CA VAL A 135 -19.28 7.24 13.05
C VAL A 135 -18.62 5.87 13.17
N VAL A 136 -17.31 5.78 12.91
CA VAL A 136 -16.52 4.55 13.03
C VAL A 136 -16.30 4.24 14.51
N SER A 137 -16.74 3.04 14.93
CA SER A 137 -16.68 2.59 16.33
C SER A 137 -15.55 1.61 16.59
N ASP A 138 -15.17 0.82 15.58
CA ASP A 138 -14.00 -0.06 15.66
C ASP A 138 -12.72 0.73 15.29
N ARG A 139 -11.67 0.54 16.08
CA ARG A 139 -10.38 1.16 15.83
C ARG A 139 -9.70 0.61 14.57
N ASP A 140 -10.00 -0.64 14.21
CA ASP A 140 -9.39 -1.29 13.05
C ASP A 140 -9.97 -0.74 11.74
N ASP A 141 -11.19 -0.19 11.79
CA ASP A 141 -11.88 0.37 10.63
C ASP A 141 -11.37 1.77 10.25
N PHE A 142 -10.61 2.47 11.09
CA PHE A 142 -10.08 3.79 10.73
C PHE A 142 -9.14 3.73 9.52
N CYS A 143 -8.27 2.72 9.44
CA CYS A 143 -7.37 2.60 8.30
C CYS A 143 -8.12 2.20 7.02
N LEU A 144 -9.16 1.38 7.12
CA LEU A 144 -10.04 1.06 6.00
C LEU A 144 -10.84 2.27 5.54
N THR A 145 -11.35 3.05 6.49
CA THR A 145 -12.09 4.29 6.23
C THR A 145 -11.21 5.31 5.51
N MET A 146 -9.93 5.41 5.87
CA MET A 146 -8.97 6.24 5.17
C MET A 146 -8.76 5.78 3.71
N LEU A 147 -8.48 4.49 3.51
CA LEU A 147 -8.33 3.94 2.15
C LEU A 147 -9.60 4.12 1.32
N TRP A 148 -10.77 3.90 1.91
CA TRP A 148 -12.06 4.12 1.26
C TRP A 148 -12.23 5.56 0.83
N SER A 149 -11.88 6.51 1.70
CA SER A 149 -11.98 7.94 1.41
C SER A 149 -11.07 8.33 0.23
N MET A 150 -9.83 7.82 0.21
CA MET A 150 -8.92 8.02 -0.92
C MET A 150 -9.50 7.49 -2.22
N MET A 151 -9.97 6.24 -2.21
CA MET A 151 -10.52 5.59 -3.40
C MET A 151 -11.74 6.34 -3.93
N SER A 152 -12.65 6.76 -3.04
CA SER A 152 -13.84 7.54 -3.39
C SER A 152 -13.46 8.87 -4.04
N GLU A 153 -12.56 9.64 -3.43
CA GLU A 153 -12.19 10.96 -3.96
C GLU A 153 -11.35 10.88 -5.24
N LEU A 154 -10.44 9.89 -5.34
CA LEU A 154 -9.69 9.62 -6.57
C LEU A 154 -10.63 9.23 -7.72
N ASP A 155 -11.64 8.41 -7.44
CA ASP A 155 -12.62 7.96 -8.43
C ASP A 155 -13.53 9.08 -8.92
N VAL A 156 -13.98 9.95 -8.01
CA VAL A 156 -14.85 11.08 -8.34
C VAL A 156 -14.09 12.19 -9.08
N ARG A 157 -12.83 12.45 -8.73
CA ARG A 157 -12.11 13.67 -9.16
C ARG A 157 -11.07 13.45 -10.24
N LEU A 158 -10.56 12.24 -10.42
CA LEU A 158 -9.50 11.95 -11.38
C LEU A 158 -9.96 10.98 -12.46
N GLY A 159 -9.67 11.31 -13.70
CA GLY A 159 -9.80 10.36 -14.81
C GLY A 159 -8.69 9.30 -14.81
N PRO A 160 -8.84 8.20 -15.56
CA PRO A 160 -7.96 7.02 -15.48
C PRO A 160 -6.47 7.31 -15.66
N GLY A 161 -6.11 8.20 -16.60
CA GLY A 161 -4.71 8.59 -16.82
C GLY A 161 -4.06 9.29 -15.62
N ARG A 162 -4.81 10.14 -14.91
CA ARG A 162 -4.31 10.81 -13.69
C ARG A 162 -4.27 9.86 -12.51
N GLN A 163 -5.25 8.97 -12.39
CA GLN A 163 -5.20 7.88 -11.39
C GLN A 163 -3.94 7.03 -11.58
N ALA A 164 -3.60 6.67 -12.82
CA ALA A 164 -2.38 5.93 -13.13
C ALA A 164 -1.11 6.67 -12.73
N THR A 165 -1.07 8.00 -12.88
CA THR A 165 0.05 8.82 -12.41
C THR A 165 0.19 8.76 -10.89
N VAL A 166 -0.90 8.90 -10.13
CA VAL A 166 -0.90 8.81 -8.66
C VAL A 166 -0.48 7.41 -8.20
N VAL A 167 -1.07 6.36 -8.79
CA VAL A 167 -0.78 4.96 -8.42
C VAL A 167 0.67 4.61 -8.67
N ARG A 168 1.24 5.05 -9.81
CA ARG A 168 2.67 4.84 -10.10
C ARG A 168 3.56 5.57 -9.11
N SER A 169 3.26 6.84 -8.82
CA SER A 169 4.02 7.60 -7.83
C SER A 169 3.94 6.96 -6.43
N ALA A 170 2.78 6.42 -6.05
CA ALA A 170 2.62 5.71 -4.78
C ALA A 170 3.40 4.38 -4.77
N ALA A 171 3.37 3.64 -5.87
CA ALA A 171 4.15 2.42 -6.06
C ALA A 171 5.66 2.67 -5.95
N ASP A 172 6.16 3.74 -6.56
CA ASP A 172 7.57 4.15 -6.50
C ASP A 172 8.01 4.47 -5.06
N MET A 173 7.15 5.14 -4.28
CA MET A 173 7.40 5.46 -2.86
C MET A 173 7.49 4.23 -1.96
N LEU A 174 6.81 3.13 -2.34
CA LEU A 174 6.91 1.86 -1.62
C LEU A 174 8.17 1.05 -2.01
N GLY A 175 8.85 1.45 -3.08
CA GLY A 175 10.07 0.83 -3.61
C GLY A 175 9.83 -0.57 -4.20
N SER A 176 10.79 -1.07 -4.98
CA SER A 176 10.69 -2.42 -5.55
C SER A 176 10.65 -3.50 -4.44
N PRO A 177 9.82 -4.55 -4.59
CA PRO A 177 9.85 -5.66 -3.65
C PRO A 177 11.20 -6.39 -3.70
N ALA A 178 11.57 -7.01 -2.58
CA ALA A 178 12.73 -7.91 -2.55
C ALA A 178 12.60 -8.98 -3.66
N VAL A 179 13.72 -9.39 -4.24
CA VAL A 179 13.76 -10.30 -5.40
C VAL A 179 12.94 -11.56 -5.11
N GLU A 180 11.75 -11.64 -5.69
CA GLU A 180 10.89 -12.81 -5.62
C GLU A 180 11.26 -13.81 -6.72
N SER A 181 10.99 -15.09 -6.48
CA SER A 181 11.27 -16.15 -7.45
C SER A 181 10.56 -15.86 -8.78
N ALA A 182 11.32 -15.90 -9.88
CA ALA A 182 10.83 -15.69 -11.25
C ALA A 182 9.76 -16.71 -11.70
N ALA A 183 9.47 -17.74 -10.89
CA ALA A 183 8.48 -18.76 -11.19
C ALA A 183 7.02 -18.30 -11.05
N ASN A 184 6.75 -17.23 -10.29
CA ASN A 184 5.39 -16.75 -10.06
C ASN A 184 5.11 -15.49 -10.89
N SER A 185 3.90 -15.37 -11.45
CA SER A 185 3.50 -14.13 -12.13
C SER A 185 3.43 -12.95 -11.13
N PRO A 186 3.59 -11.69 -11.58
CA PRO A 186 3.48 -10.52 -10.71
C PRO A 186 2.10 -10.42 -10.01
N VAL A 187 1.06 -10.91 -10.67
CA VAL A 187 -0.30 -10.99 -10.11
C VAL A 187 -0.37 -11.98 -8.94
N GLU A 188 0.19 -13.17 -9.12
CA GLU A 188 0.27 -14.19 -8.06
C GLU A 188 1.08 -13.69 -6.85
N ALA A 189 2.19 -12.99 -7.10
CA ALA A 189 2.99 -12.35 -6.06
C ALA A 189 2.23 -11.26 -5.28
N THR A 190 1.43 -10.46 -5.98
CA THR A 190 0.56 -9.44 -5.39
C THR A 190 -0.46 -10.08 -4.45
N MET A 191 -1.21 -11.08 -4.94
CA MET A 191 -2.25 -11.74 -4.14
C MET A 191 -1.67 -12.48 -2.93
N ARG A 192 -0.49 -13.10 -3.07
CA ARG A 192 0.23 -13.70 -1.95
C ARG A 192 0.54 -12.69 -0.84
N ARG A 193 0.98 -11.48 -1.21
CA ARG A 193 1.28 -10.41 -0.24
C ARG A 193 0.03 -9.92 0.48
N LEU A 194 -1.07 -9.72 -0.24
CA LEU A 194 -2.34 -9.30 0.36
C LEU A 194 -2.90 -10.39 1.29
N SER A 195 -2.72 -11.67 0.93
CA SER A 195 -3.11 -12.79 1.78
C SER A 195 -2.25 -12.91 3.03
N SER A 196 -0.92 -12.75 2.91
CA SER A 196 -0.02 -12.79 4.07
C SER A 196 -0.16 -11.60 5.02
N SER A 197 -0.75 -10.49 4.57
CA SER A 197 -1.16 -9.36 5.42
C SER A 197 -2.60 -9.48 5.94
N SER A 198 -3.30 -10.59 5.64
CA SER A 198 -4.72 -10.81 5.97
C SER A 198 -5.65 -9.72 5.44
N PHE A 199 -5.25 -9.05 4.36
CA PHE A 199 -6.08 -8.07 3.66
C PHE A 199 -7.05 -8.73 2.69
N VAL A 200 -6.69 -9.93 2.22
CA VAL A 200 -7.51 -10.84 1.41
C VAL A 200 -7.43 -12.22 2.06
N GLY A 201 -8.53 -12.97 2.05
CA GLY A 201 -8.54 -14.37 2.46
C GLY A 201 -7.96 -15.30 1.39
N ASP A 202 -8.62 -16.44 1.18
CA ASP A 202 -8.25 -17.38 0.12
C ASP A 202 -8.43 -16.75 -1.26
N TYR A 203 -7.44 -16.96 -2.13
CA TYR A 203 -7.44 -16.47 -3.50
C TYR A 203 -7.04 -17.54 -4.52
N ARG A 204 -7.37 -17.28 -5.78
CA ARG A 204 -6.97 -18.06 -6.95
C ARG A 204 -6.64 -17.13 -8.09
N VAL A 205 -5.50 -17.38 -8.75
CA VAL A 205 -5.10 -16.67 -9.98
C VAL A 205 -5.10 -17.66 -11.14
N VAL A 206 -5.77 -17.31 -12.23
CA VAL A 206 -5.83 -18.12 -13.46
C VAL A 206 -5.35 -17.27 -14.64
N PRO A 207 -4.23 -17.61 -15.31
CA PRO A 207 -3.80 -16.90 -16.50
C PRO A 207 -4.78 -17.14 -17.65
N CYS A 208 -5.10 -16.09 -18.39
CA CYS A 208 -5.86 -16.18 -19.63
C CYS A 208 -4.96 -16.64 -20.79
N PRO A 209 -5.53 -17.22 -21.86
CA PRO A 209 -4.76 -17.70 -23.02
C PRO A 209 -3.90 -16.64 -23.71
N ASP A 210 -4.29 -15.36 -23.61
CA ASP A 210 -3.62 -14.22 -24.26
C ASP A 210 -2.30 -13.80 -23.58
N GLY A 211 -1.89 -14.47 -22.49
CA GLY A 211 -0.57 -14.32 -21.85
C GLY A 211 -0.41 -13.11 -20.93
N ASP A 212 -1.08 -11.99 -21.21
CA ASP A 212 -0.99 -10.74 -20.45
C ASP A 212 -2.29 -10.38 -19.70
N ALA A 213 -3.12 -11.39 -19.44
CA ALA A 213 -4.35 -11.24 -18.67
C ALA A 213 -4.51 -12.37 -17.66
N TRP A 214 -5.13 -12.06 -16.52
CA TRP A 214 -5.41 -12.99 -15.43
C TRP A 214 -6.81 -12.78 -14.90
N GLU A 215 -7.49 -13.88 -14.61
CA GLU A 215 -8.69 -13.88 -13.77
C GLU A 215 -8.28 -14.16 -12.33
N ILE A 216 -8.68 -13.29 -11.42
CA ILE A 216 -8.41 -13.41 -9.99
C ILE A 216 -9.75 -13.62 -9.29
N SER A 217 -9.83 -14.63 -8.43
CA SER A 217 -10.93 -14.83 -7.50
C SER A 217 -10.43 -14.78 -6.07
N PHE A 218 -11.12 -14.10 -5.16
CA PHE A 218 -10.71 -14.01 -3.76
C PHE A 218 -11.89 -13.76 -2.81
N GLY A 219 -11.73 -14.16 -1.55
CA GLY A 219 -12.70 -13.94 -0.46
C GLY A 219 -12.15 -13.07 0.66
N ASP A 220 -13.01 -12.77 1.64
CA ASP A 220 -12.67 -12.05 2.88
C ASP A 220 -11.86 -10.77 2.63
N TYR A 221 -12.22 -10.03 1.58
CA TYR A 221 -11.51 -8.82 1.21
C TYR A 221 -11.84 -7.71 2.22
N ALA A 222 -10.83 -7.16 2.89
CA ALA A 222 -11.04 -6.25 4.01
C ALA A 222 -11.77 -4.94 3.65
N LEU A 223 -11.73 -4.52 2.38
CA LEU A 223 -12.46 -3.35 1.88
C LEU A 223 -13.82 -3.70 1.26
N ALA A 224 -14.19 -4.98 1.23
CA ALA A 224 -15.45 -5.42 0.67
C ALA A 224 -16.60 -5.20 1.66
N GLU A 225 -16.99 -3.94 1.88
CA GLU A 225 -18.28 -3.62 2.48
C GLU A 225 -18.98 -2.42 1.80
N ARG A 226 -20.23 -2.67 1.37
CA ARG A 226 -21.35 -1.73 1.17
C ARG A 226 -21.36 -0.70 0.02
N THR A 227 -20.83 -1.01 -1.17
CA THR A 227 -20.98 -0.05 -2.30
C THR A 227 -21.39 -0.64 -3.65
N GLY A 228 -21.54 -1.97 -3.80
CA GLY A 228 -21.71 -2.57 -5.14
C GLY A 228 -20.53 -2.28 -6.07
N ARG A 229 -19.38 -1.93 -5.48
CA ARG A 229 -18.11 -1.67 -6.16
C ARG A 229 -17.04 -2.53 -5.52
N LEU A 230 -16.07 -2.94 -6.32
CA LEU A 230 -14.85 -3.59 -5.88
C LEU A 230 -13.74 -2.54 -5.75
N PRO A 231 -13.26 -2.24 -4.54
CA PRO A 231 -12.07 -1.42 -4.36
C PRO A 231 -10.83 -2.12 -4.91
N THR A 232 -10.03 -1.43 -5.71
CA THR A 232 -8.85 -2.02 -6.39
C THR A 232 -7.55 -1.28 -6.07
N LEU A 233 -7.60 -0.09 -5.46
CA LEU A 233 -6.41 0.73 -5.20
C LEU A 233 -5.26 -0.01 -4.50
N PRO A 234 -5.48 -0.79 -3.42
CA PRO A 234 -4.37 -1.49 -2.77
C PRO A 234 -3.76 -2.58 -3.65
N LEU A 235 -4.57 -3.23 -4.50
CA LEU A 235 -4.12 -4.23 -5.47
C LEU A 235 -3.31 -3.55 -6.59
N ALA A 236 -3.82 -2.43 -7.10
CA ALA A 236 -3.19 -1.64 -8.15
C ALA A 236 -1.82 -1.10 -7.73
N VAL A 237 -1.72 -0.51 -6.53
CA VAL A 237 -0.46 -0.01 -5.99
C VAL A 237 0.58 -1.12 -5.84
N ASP A 238 0.21 -2.27 -5.25
CA ASP A 238 1.18 -3.38 -5.09
C ASP A 238 1.56 -4.03 -6.42
N LEU A 239 0.63 -4.15 -7.37
CA LEU A 239 0.92 -4.71 -8.68
C LEU A 239 1.80 -3.78 -9.51
N VAL A 240 1.47 -2.49 -9.60
CA VAL A 240 2.26 -1.51 -10.37
C VAL A 240 3.69 -1.41 -9.83
N ARG A 241 3.88 -1.48 -8.51
CA ARG A 241 5.19 -1.56 -7.85
C ARG A 241 6.05 -2.74 -8.33
N ARG A 242 5.43 -3.83 -8.79
CA ARG A 242 6.11 -5.02 -9.32
C ARG A 242 6.36 -4.94 -10.83
N VAL A 243 5.58 -4.14 -11.55
CA VAL A 243 5.66 -3.97 -13.00
C VAL A 243 5.69 -2.48 -13.38
N PRO A 244 6.67 -1.68 -12.91
CA PRO A 244 6.65 -0.23 -13.04
C PRO A 244 6.59 0.26 -14.50
N ASP A 245 7.13 -0.53 -15.43
CA ASP A 245 7.18 -0.22 -16.86
C ASP A 245 5.94 -0.67 -17.66
N ARG A 246 4.99 -1.36 -17.02
CA ARG A 246 3.82 -1.95 -17.70
C ARG A 246 2.52 -1.30 -17.23
N PRO A 247 1.74 -0.69 -18.13
CA PRO A 247 0.39 -0.26 -17.82
C PRO A 247 -0.46 -1.43 -17.31
N VAL A 248 -1.22 -1.19 -16.24
CA VAL A 248 -2.12 -2.16 -15.61
C VAL A 248 -3.55 -1.67 -15.72
N ARG A 249 -4.47 -2.60 -15.98
CA ARG A 249 -5.90 -2.36 -16.03
C ARG A 249 -6.64 -3.45 -15.25
N PHE A 250 -7.65 -3.06 -14.47
CA PHE A 250 -8.61 -3.97 -13.86
C PHE A 250 -9.96 -3.81 -14.57
N THR A 251 -10.65 -4.92 -14.83
CA THR A 251 -11.95 -5.00 -15.52
C THR A 251 -12.80 -6.12 -14.95
N ASP A 252 -14.06 -6.20 -15.41
CA ASP A 252 -14.95 -7.34 -15.17
C ASP A 252 -15.07 -7.75 -13.70
N ALA A 253 -15.28 -6.77 -12.82
CA ALA A 253 -15.56 -7.05 -11.42
C ALA A 253 -16.94 -7.70 -11.29
N THR A 254 -16.98 -8.87 -10.65
CA THR A 254 -18.21 -9.61 -10.36
C THR A 254 -18.24 -9.99 -8.89
N ALA A 255 -19.34 -9.64 -8.22
CA ALA A 255 -19.63 -10.14 -6.88
C ALA A 255 -20.11 -11.59 -6.98
N LEU A 256 -19.48 -12.49 -6.23
CA LEU A 256 -19.83 -13.91 -6.13
C LEU A 256 -20.54 -14.18 -4.79
N SER A 257 -21.01 -15.41 -4.58
CA SER A 257 -21.51 -15.85 -3.27
C SER A 257 -20.42 -15.76 -2.18
N ASP A 258 -20.85 -15.78 -0.92
CA ASP A 258 -19.98 -15.91 0.25
C ASP A 258 -18.90 -14.81 0.37
N CYS A 259 -19.28 -13.56 0.06
CA CYS A 259 -18.39 -12.40 0.13
C CYS A 259 -17.13 -12.52 -0.75
N ARG A 260 -17.23 -13.28 -1.86
CA ARG A 260 -16.15 -13.44 -2.82
C ARG A 260 -16.29 -12.53 -4.02
N TRP A 261 -15.17 -12.28 -4.68
CA TRP A 261 -15.05 -11.40 -5.82
C TRP A 261 -14.29 -12.11 -6.94
N ARG A 262 -14.70 -11.85 -8.17
CA ARG A 262 -13.92 -12.12 -9.38
C ARG A 262 -13.56 -10.78 -10.03
N VAL A 263 -12.34 -10.67 -10.53
CA VAL A 263 -11.88 -9.51 -11.31
C VAL A 263 -10.87 -9.96 -12.35
N ARG A 264 -10.88 -9.29 -13.51
CA ARG A 264 -9.89 -9.47 -14.57
C ARG A 264 -8.80 -8.42 -14.44
N VAL A 265 -7.55 -8.83 -14.62
CA VAL A 265 -6.37 -7.95 -14.64
C VAL A 265 -5.66 -8.12 -15.96
N GLU A 266 -5.33 -7.01 -16.60
CA GLU A 266 -4.68 -6.97 -17.91
C GLU A 266 -3.46 -6.05 -17.85
N MET A 267 -2.38 -6.47 -18.51
CA MET A 267 -1.17 -5.67 -18.66
C MET A 267 -1.02 -5.17 -20.09
N ASP A 268 -0.26 -4.10 -20.28
CA ASP A 268 0.03 -3.49 -21.58
C ASP A 268 -1.24 -3.04 -22.33
N ARG A 269 -2.18 -2.50 -21.54
CA ARG A 269 -3.44 -1.87 -21.98
C ARG A 269 -3.59 -0.51 -21.32
N ASP A 270 -4.43 0.36 -21.88
CA ASP A 270 -4.71 1.66 -21.29
C ASP A 270 -5.18 1.51 -19.83
N PRO A 271 -4.58 2.25 -18.88
CA PRO A 271 -4.90 2.09 -17.47
C PRO A 271 -6.37 2.40 -17.17
N GLU A 272 -7.02 1.50 -16.43
CA GLU A 272 -8.42 1.64 -16.02
C GLU A 272 -8.67 0.81 -14.76
N GLY A 273 -9.67 1.21 -13.96
CA GLY A 273 -10.10 0.44 -12.78
C GLY A 273 -9.06 0.42 -11.67
N LEU A 274 -8.17 1.41 -11.58
CA LEU A 274 -7.07 1.43 -10.61
C LEU A 274 -7.48 1.86 -9.20
N THR A 275 -8.65 2.48 -9.04
CA THR A 275 -9.17 2.93 -7.74
C THR A 275 -10.27 2.01 -7.24
N SER A 276 -11.26 1.78 -8.09
CA SER A 276 -12.37 0.85 -7.87
C SER A 276 -13.05 0.47 -9.19
N LEU A 277 -13.84 -0.59 -9.15
CA LEU A 277 -14.67 -1.07 -10.26
C LEU A 277 -16.13 -1.17 -9.83
N THR A 278 -17.05 -0.85 -10.73
CA THR A 278 -18.46 -1.21 -10.53
C THR A 278 -18.62 -2.72 -10.66
N ALA A 279 -19.25 -3.33 -9.68
CA ALA A 279 -19.52 -4.76 -9.69
C ALA A 279 -20.75 -5.06 -10.55
N SER A 280 -20.64 -6.10 -11.38
CA SER A 280 -21.81 -6.84 -11.83
C SER A 280 -22.19 -7.87 -10.77
N ASP A 281 -23.49 -8.08 -10.55
CA ASP A 281 -23.94 -9.28 -9.83
C ASP A 281 -23.78 -10.48 -10.76
N ASP A 282 -23.14 -11.55 -10.28
CA ASP A 282 -23.29 -12.85 -10.93
C ASP A 282 -24.78 -13.19 -10.78
N GLY A 283 -25.53 -13.23 -11.88
CA GLY A 283 -27.01 -13.29 -11.90
C GLY A 283 -27.64 -14.48 -11.14
N TYR A 284 -26.82 -15.32 -10.52
CA TYR A 284 -27.17 -16.41 -9.61
C TYR A 284 -27.58 -15.98 -8.19
N LEU A 285 -27.30 -14.75 -7.76
CA LEU A 285 -27.75 -14.27 -6.43
C LEU A 285 -29.27 -14.12 -6.29
N ASN A 286 -30.02 -14.17 -7.41
CA ASN A 286 -31.48 -14.06 -7.44
C ASN A 286 -32.18 -15.34 -7.92
N ASP A 287 -31.48 -16.48 -8.00
CA ASP A 287 -32.14 -17.74 -8.36
C ASP A 287 -32.70 -18.44 -7.09
N PRO A 288 -34.03 -18.44 -6.87
CA PRO A 288 -34.64 -19.11 -5.72
C PRO A 288 -34.47 -20.64 -5.74
N ASP A 289 -33.94 -21.22 -6.84
CA ASP A 289 -33.74 -22.66 -6.97
C ASP A 289 -32.34 -23.15 -6.52
N TYR A 290 -31.51 -22.30 -5.90
CA TYR A 290 -30.25 -22.74 -5.26
C TYR A 290 -30.52 -23.42 -3.91
N CYS A 291 -31.05 -24.64 -3.97
CA CYS A 291 -31.03 -25.63 -2.89
C CYS A 291 -30.22 -26.86 -3.35
N LEU A 292 -29.01 -27.03 -2.80
CA LEU A 292 -28.47 -28.25 -2.14
C LEU A 292 -26.95 -28.18 -1.97
#